data_AF-A0A2H0PYY5-F1
#
_entry.id   AF-A0A2H0PYY5-F1
#
_cell.length_a   1.000
_cell.length_b   1.000
_cell.length_c   1.000
_cell.angle_alpha   90.00
_cell.angle_beta   90.00
_cell.angle_gamma   90.00
#
_symmetry.space_group_name_H-M   'P 1'
#
loop_
_entity.id
_entity.type
_entity.pdbx_description
1 polymer ?
#
loop_
_entity_poly.entity_id
_entity_poly.type
_entity_poly.pdbx_seq_one_letter_code
_entity_poly.pdbx_strand_id
1 'polypeptide(L)'
;MVYKKVDNSPIDLAVVRAISESSRKLVKTTVSDNKGRFALALPKGYYNIVATKADLQQEEIIKSRVKSNFSPTKAKIGLSEIDFEPSMDKQIPSAVQVSSSSIPTRTFGDSDEIINSYDQEINDRKR
;
A
#
# COMPACT_ATOMS: atom_id res chain seq x y z
N MET A 1 -20.84 4.86 2.02
CA MET A 1 -20.82 4.94 0.56
C MET A 1 -19.47 5.44 0.14
N VAL A 2 -18.83 4.72 -0.76
CA VAL A 2 -17.61 5.13 -1.45
C VAL A 2 -18.03 5.76 -2.78
N TYR A 3 -17.49 6.94 -3.10
CA TYR A 3 -17.86 7.69 -4.29
C TYR A 3 -16.67 8.46 -4.87
N LYS A 4 -16.69 8.75 -6.18
CA LYS A 4 -15.71 9.62 -6.83
C LYS A 4 -15.99 11.06 -6.45
N LYS A 5 -14.99 11.82 -6.02
CA LYS A 5 -15.17 13.23 -5.63
C LYS A 5 -15.58 14.14 -6.80
N VAL A 6 -15.14 13.83 -8.01
CA VAL A 6 -15.34 14.68 -9.20
C VAL A 6 -16.82 14.80 -9.57
N ASP A 7 -17.52 13.67 -9.64
CA ASP A 7 -18.90 13.59 -10.17
C ASP A 7 -19.89 12.99 -9.15
N ASN A 8 -19.44 12.65 -7.95
CA ASN A 8 -20.21 11.93 -6.92
C ASN A 8 -20.73 10.56 -7.36
N SER A 9 -20.16 9.96 -8.41
CA SER A 9 -20.53 8.62 -8.86
C SER A 9 -20.16 7.55 -7.82
N PRO A 10 -21.00 6.53 -7.62
CA PRO A 10 -20.69 5.44 -6.70
C PRO A 10 -19.50 4.61 -7.21
N ILE A 11 -18.61 4.22 -6.31
CA ILE A 11 -17.46 3.37 -6.66
C ILE A 11 -17.73 1.95 -6.19
N ASP A 12 -17.83 1.04 -7.14
CA ASP A 12 -17.93 -0.39 -6.88
C ASP A 12 -16.55 -1.01 -6.59
N LEU A 13 -16.56 -2.18 -5.96
CA LEU A 13 -15.36 -2.98 -5.71
C LEU A 13 -14.20 -2.22 -5.05
N ALA A 14 -14.48 -1.13 -4.33
CA ALA A 14 -13.49 -0.41 -3.56
C ALA A 14 -13.20 -1.20 -2.30
N VAL A 15 -11.91 -1.40 -2.02
CA VAL A 15 -11.46 -2.10 -0.82
C VAL A 15 -11.55 -1.13 0.35
N VAL A 16 -12.37 -1.44 1.36
CA VAL A 16 -12.53 -0.62 2.57
C VAL A 16 -11.96 -1.37 3.77
N ARG A 17 -11.04 -0.72 4.49
CA ARG A 17 -10.32 -1.26 5.65
C ARG A 17 -10.65 -0.45 6.89
N ALA A 18 -10.87 -1.15 8.00
CA ALA A 18 -10.93 -0.56 9.35
C ALA A 18 -9.66 -0.90 10.10
N ILE A 19 -8.92 0.12 10.51
CA ILE A 19 -7.68 0.03 11.27
C ILE A 19 -7.95 0.56 12.68
N SER A 20 -7.65 -0.22 13.70
CA SER A 20 -7.81 0.20 15.10
C SER A 20 -6.90 1.40 15.40
N GLU A 21 -7.44 2.45 16.03
CA GLU A 21 -6.63 3.60 16.42
C GLU A 21 -5.66 3.26 17.55
N SER A 22 -6.09 2.43 18.52
CA SER A 22 -5.28 2.09 19.70
C SER A 22 -4.15 1.11 19.38
N SER A 23 -4.44 0.05 18.63
CA SER A 23 -3.47 -0.99 18.33
C SER A 23 -2.78 -0.81 16.98
N ARG A 24 -3.26 0.12 16.14
CA ARG A 24 -2.80 0.33 14.75
C ARG A 24 -2.90 -0.92 13.87
N LYS A 25 -3.64 -1.94 14.31
CA LYS A 25 -3.83 -3.20 13.59
C LYS A 25 -5.03 -3.11 12.65
N LEU A 26 -4.93 -3.79 11.50
CA LEU A 26 -6.08 -4.05 10.63
C LEU A 26 -7.08 -4.94 11.37
N VAL A 27 -8.33 -4.48 11.49
CA VAL A 27 -9.40 -5.19 12.20
C VAL A 27 -10.34 -5.88 11.22
N LYS A 28 -10.68 -5.20 10.12
CA LYS A 28 -11.59 -5.77 9.12
C LYS A 28 -11.36 -5.14 7.75
N THR A 29 -11.57 -5.96 6.72
CA THR A 29 -11.61 -5.53 5.32
C THR A 29 -12.95 -5.93 4.72
N THR A 30 -13.51 -5.06 3.87
CA THR A 30 -14.70 -5.33 3.07
C THR A 30 -14.55 -4.67 1.71
N VAL A 31 -15.52 -4.91 0.83
CA VAL A 31 -15.54 -4.39 -0.54
C VAL A 31 -16.88 -3.70 -0.76
N SER A 32 -16.89 -2.57 -1.48
CA SER A 32 -18.13 -1.87 -1.82
C SER A 32 -18.93 -2.58 -2.91
N ASP A 33 -20.26 -2.49 -2.83
CA ASP A 33 -21.18 -2.98 -3.86
C ASP A 33 -21.29 -2.02 -5.07
N ASN A 34 -22.10 -2.37 -6.07
CA ASN A 34 -22.35 -1.57 -7.26
C ASN A 34 -22.97 -0.18 -7.00
N LYS A 35 -23.48 0.07 -5.79
CA LYS A 35 -23.99 1.37 -5.34
C LYS A 35 -22.98 2.08 -4.42
N GLY A 36 -21.74 1.59 -4.35
CA GLY A 36 -20.69 2.10 -3.47
C GLY A 36 -20.97 1.85 -1.99
N ARG A 37 -21.97 1.04 -1.62
CA ARG A 37 -22.32 0.77 -0.23
C ARG A 37 -21.40 -0.30 0.33
N PHE A 38 -21.09 -0.20 1.62
CA PHE A 38 -20.30 -1.17 2.35
C PHE A 38 -20.80 -1.24 3.79
N ALA A 39 -20.46 -2.31 4.49
CA ALA A 39 -20.79 -2.46 5.91
C ALA A 39 -19.61 -3.09 6.67
N LEU A 40 -19.16 -2.40 7.72
CA LEU A 40 -18.16 -2.89 8.65
C LEU A 40 -18.84 -3.18 9.99
N ALA A 41 -19.06 -4.46 10.29
CA ALA A 41 -19.42 -4.91 11.64
C ALA A 41 -18.13 -4.99 12.47
N LEU A 42 -17.94 -4.02 13.36
CA LEU A 42 -16.74 -3.81 14.17
C LEU A 42 -17.08 -3.85 15.66
N PRO A 43 -16.17 -4.31 16.53
CA PRO A 43 -16.30 -4.15 17.98
C PRO A 43 -16.40 -2.66 18.39
N LYS A 44 -16.80 -2.41 19.63
CA LYS A 44 -16.74 -1.06 20.22
C LYS A 44 -15.29 -0.57 20.23
N GLY A 45 -15.06 0.65 19.74
CA GLY A 45 -13.71 1.22 19.66
C GLY A 45 -13.61 2.43 18.74
N TYR A 46 -12.38 2.86 18.50
CA TYR A 46 -12.03 3.94 17.58
C TYR A 46 -11.23 3.37 16.41
N TYR A 47 -11.60 3.79 15.20
CA TYR A 47 -11.08 3.23 13.96
C TYR A 47 -10.77 4.31 12.94
N ASN A 48 -9.69 4.10 12.21
CA ASN A 48 -9.40 4.78 10.95
C ASN A 48 -9.96 3.94 9.82
N ILE A 49 -10.90 4.50 9.06
CA ILE A 49 -11.49 3.87 7.88
C ILE A 49 -10.79 4.42 6.63
N VAL A 50 -10.21 3.49 5.88
CA VAL A 50 -9.48 3.77 4.64
C VAL A 50 -10.11 3.00 3.50
N ALA A 51 -10.35 3.65 2.37
CA ALA A 51 -10.81 3.02 1.14
C ALA A 51 -9.78 3.22 0.03
N THR A 52 -9.61 2.20 -0.81
CA THR A 52 -8.71 2.23 -1.96
C THR A 52 -9.36 1.54 -3.15
N LYS A 53 -9.16 2.08 -4.34
CA LYS A 53 -9.51 1.48 -5.63
C LYS A 53 -8.36 1.81 -6.58
N ALA A 54 -8.14 0.98 -7.61
CA ALA A 54 -7.14 1.30 -8.64
C ALA A 54 -7.32 2.74 -9.13
N ASP A 55 -6.22 3.46 -9.25
CA ASP A 55 -6.14 4.84 -9.76
C ASP A 55 -6.89 5.89 -8.95
N LEU A 56 -7.42 5.52 -7.77
CA LEU A 56 -8.18 6.41 -6.90
C LEU A 56 -7.60 6.40 -5.47
N GLN A 57 -7.35 7.57 -4.91
CA GLN A 57 -6.83 7.74 -3.57
C GLN A 57 -7.82 8.46 -2.66
N GLN A 58 -7.84 8.06 -1.39
CA GLN A 58 -8.53 8.80 -0.35
C GLN A 58 -7.62 9.90 0.17
N GLU A 59 -8.09 11.15 0.12
CA GLU A 59 -7.33 12.30 0.63
C GLU A 59 -7.29 12.34 2.17
N GLU A 60 -8.43 12.08 2.81
CA GLU A 60 -8.56 12.21 4.27
C GLU A 60 -9.02 10.91 4.90
N ILE A 61 -8.28 10.45 5.91
CA ILE A 61 -8.65 9.27 6.70
C ILE A 61 -9.91 9.59 7.52
N ILE A 62 -10.92 8.72 7.43
CA ILE A 62 -12.14 8.89 8.20
C ILE A 62 -11.98 8.25 9.58
N LYS A 63 -12.09 9.07 10.62
CA LYS A 63 -12.16 8.59 12.00
C LYS A 63 -13.58 8.17 12.34
N SER A 64 -13.75 6.95 12.85
CA SER A 64 -15.05 6.41 13.23
C SER A 64 -15.03 5.83 14.64
N ARG A 65 -16.04 6.22 15.44
CA ARG A 65 -16.26 5.71 16.79
C ARG A 65 -17.44 4.75 16.79
N VAL A 66 -17.17 3.50 17.11
CA VAL A 66 -18.18 2.44 17.26
C VAL A 66 -18.60 2.37 18.72
N LYS A 67 -19.85 2.72 19.02
CA LYS A 67 -20.35 2.85 20.39
C LYS A 67 -20.80 1.52 21.01
N SER A 68 -21.28 0.59 20.18
CA SER A 68 -21.79 -0.73 20.57
C SER A 68 -21.11 -1.84 19.77
N ASN A 69 -20.99 -3.03 20.36
CA ASN A 69 -20.32 -4.15 19.71
C ASN A 69 -21.05 -4.58 18.42
N PHE A 70 -20.29 -4.72 17.35
CA PHE A 70 -20.74 -5.19 16.03
C PHE A 70 -21.82 -4.34 15.36
N SER A 71 -21.93 -3.06 15.73
CA SER A 71 -22.80 -2.13 15.02
C SER A 71 -22.29 -1.90 13.59
N PRO A 72 -23.15 -1.99 12.56
CA PRO A 72 -22.78 -1.64 11.19
C PRO A 72 -22.32 -0.19 11.12
N THR A 73 -21.04 0.01 10.82
CA THR A 73 -20.47 1.35 10.66
C THR A 73 -20.60 1.79 9.21
N LYS A 74 -21.21 2.96 9.00
CA LYS A 74 -21.41 3.58 7.69
C LYS A 74 -20.67 4.92 7.66
N ALA A 75 -19.95 5.20 6.59
CA ALA A 75 -19.29 6.48 6.34
C ALA A 75 -19.39 6.86 4.87
N LYS A 76 -19.34 8.16 4.56
CA LYS A 76 -19.20 8.68 3.19
C LYS A 76 -17.71 8.89 2.91
N ILE A 77 -17.16 8.17 1.94
CA ILE A 77 -15.73 8.19 1.60
C ILE A 77 -15.59 8.68 0.16
N GLY A 78 -15.00 9.85 -0.04
CA GLY A 78 -14.68 10.38 -1.36
C GLY A 78 -13.28 9.98 -1.78
N LEU A 79 -13.13 9.46 -3.00
CA LEU A 79 -11.82 9.20 -3.62
C LEU A 79 -11.60 10.16 -4.80
N SER A 80 -10.36 10.63 -4.95
CA SER A 80 -9.89 11.43 -6.10
C SER A 80 -9.03 10.58 -7.01
N GLU A 81 -9.04 10.92 -8.30
CA GLU A 81 -8.17 10.31 -9.29
C GLU A 81 -6.72 10.71 -9.01
N ILE A 82 -5.83 9.73 -9.09
CA ILE A 82 -4.40 9.98 -9.08
C ILE A 82 -4.05 10.25 -10.54
N ASP A 83 -3.66 11.48 -10.84
CA ASP A 83 -3.03 11.79 -12.13
C ASP A 83 -1.68 11.07 -12.15
N PHE A 84 -1.68 9.82 -12.59
CA PHE A 84 -0.49 9.18 -13.10
C PHE A 84 -0.18 9.88 -14.41
N GLU A 85 0.51 11.02 -14.33
CA GLU A 85 1.31 11.47 -15.46
C GLU A 85 2.19 10.27 -15.82
N PRO A 86 1.97 9.59 -16.97
CA PRO A 86 2.96 8.66 -17.43
C PRO A 86 4.22 9.51 -17.49
N SER A 87 5.26 9.13 -16.76
CA SER A 87 6.58 9.69 -17.02
C SER A 87 6.91 9.24 -18.44
N MET A 88 6.40 9.96 -19.45
CA MET A 88 6.85 9.96 -20.82
C MET A 88 8.35 10.09 -20.68
N ASP A 89 9.02 8.98 -20.98
CA ASP A 89 10.42 8.69 -20.75
C ASP A 89 11.16 9.89 -20.16
N LYS A 90 11.51 9.83 -18.87
CA LYS A 90 12.82 10.38 -18.53
C LYS A 90 13.73 9.63 -19.49
N GLN A 91 14.07 10.25 -20.62
CA GLN A 91 15.13 9.79 -21.50
C GLN A 91 16.20 9.40 -20.53
N ILE A 92 16.43 8.10 -20.37
CA ILE A 92 17.60 7.61 -19.66
C ILE A 92 18.69 8.36 -20.40
N PRO A 93 19.38 9.34 -19.78
CA PRO A 93 20.36 10.10 -20.51
C PRO A 93 21.29 9.07 -21.12
N SER A 94 21.32 8.99 -22.45
CA SER A 94 22.22 8.08 -23.20
C SER A 94 23.70 8.42 -22.97
N ALA A 95 23.98 9.29 -22.01
CA ALA A 95 25.27 9.74 -21.55
C ALA A 95 25.26 9.88 -20.01
N VAL A 96 24.90 8.83 -19.29
CA VAL A 96 25.72 8.49 -18.12
C VAL A 96 26.27 7.10 -18.41
N GLN A 97 27.46 7.08 -19.00
CA GLN A 97 28.40 5.98 -18.83
C GLN A 97 28.72 5.95 -17.33
N VAL A 98 27.78 5.46 -16.50
CA VAL A 98 28.15 4.94 -15.20
C VAL A 98 29.00 3.76 -15.60
N SER A 99 30.31 3.94 -15.46
CA SER A 99 31.26 2.85 -15.49
C SER A 99 30.60 1.69 -14.75
N SER A 100 30.16 0.68 -15.49
CA SER A 100 29.79 -0.59 -14.92
C SER A 100 31.10 -1.13 -14.37
N SER A 101 31.47 -0.71 -13.15
CA SER A 101 32.20 -1.60 -12.28
C SER A 101 31.31 -2.83 -12.24
N SER A 102 31.75 -3.85 -12.96
CA SER A 102 31.09 -5.13 -13.12
C SER A 102 30.70 -5.62 -11.74
N ILE A 103 29.43 -5.43 -11.36
CA ILE A 103 28.87 -6.16 -10.24
C ILE A 103 28.74 -7.58 -10.79
N PRO A 104 29.57 -8.54 -10.34
CA PRO A 104 29.52 -9.88 -10.87
C PRO A 104 28.11 -10.43 -10.64
N THR A 105 27.46 -10.87 -11.72
CA THR A 105 26.16 -11.53 -11.61
C THR A 105 26.38 -12.90 -10.98
N ARG A 106 26.18 -12.97 -9.66
CA ARG A 106 26.31 -14.21 -8.89
C ARG A 106 25.07 -15.08 -9.14
N THR A 107 25.28 -16.28 -9.67
CA THR A 107 24.23 -17.27 -9.92
C THR A 107 24.26 -18.33 -8.82
N PHE A 108 23.21 -19.14 -8.69
CA PHE A 108 23.16 -20.24 -7.70
C PHE A 108 24.34 -21.23 -7.79
N GLY A 109 24.98 -21.36 -8.96
CA GLY A 109 26.18 -22.19 -9.14
C GLY A 109 27.45 -21.63 -8.51
N ASP A 110 27.47 -20.34 -8.13
CA ASP A 110 28.66 -19.66 -7.60
C ASP A 110 28.71 -19.74 -6.06
N SER A 111 27.91 -20.61 -5.44
CA SER A 111 27.72 -20.67 -3.98
C SER A 111 29.03 -20.88 -3.22
N ASP A 112 29.90 -21.75 -3.71
CA ASP A 112 31.15 -22.10 -3.02
C ASP A 112 32.15 -20.93 -3.04
N GLU A 113 32.21 -20.19 -4.15
CA GLU A 113 33.04 -18.99 -4.27
C GLU A 113 32.51 -17.85 -3.39
N ILE A 114 31.19 -17.72 -3.28
CA ILE A 114 30.54 -16.75 -2.40
C ILE A 114 30.91 -17.03 -0.94
N ILE A 115 30.77 -18.28 -0.48
CA ILE A 115 31.07 -18.69 0.89
C ILE A 115 32.54 -18.43 1.21
N ASN A 116 33.45 -18.86 0.35
CA ASN A 116 34.88 -18.65 0.54
C ASN A 116 35.26 -17.16 0.58
N SER A 117 34.60 -16.32 -0.23
CA SER A 117 34.82 -14.87 -0.20
C SER A 117 34.38 -14.23 1.12
N TYR A 118 33.28 -14.71 1.72
CA TYR A 118 32.84 -14.24 3.03
C TYR A 118 33.77 -14.67 4.17
N ASP A 119 34.30 -15.90 4.12
CA ASP A 119 35.22 -16.39 5.16
C ASP A 119 36.55 -15.62 5.15
N GLN A 120 37.06 -15.27 3.97
CA GLN A 120 38.24 -14.40 3.84
C GLN A 120 37.98 -12.99 4.39
N GLU A 121 36.86 -12.37 4.04
CA GLU A 121 36.49 -11.04 4.55
C GLU A 121 36.33 -11.02 6.07
N ILE A 122 35.77 -12.09 6.66
CA ILE A 122 35.67 -12.23 8.12
C ILE A 122 37.06 -12.36 8.75
N ASN A 123 37.98 -13.08 8.12
CA ASN A 123 39.35 -13.25 8.64
C ASN A 123 40.17 -11.97 8.53
N ASP A 124 40.02 -11.19 7.46
CA ASP A 124 40.68 -9.91 7.29
C ASP A 124 40.18 -8.86 8.29
N ARG A 125 38.88 -8.86 8.62
CA ARG A 125 38.32 -8.00 9.68
C ARG A 125 38.77 -8.36 11.09
N LYS A 126 39.33 -9.56 11.28
CA LYS A 126 39.86 -10.02 12.57
C LYS A 126 41.37 -9.77 12.73
N ARG A 127 42.05 -9.25 11.71
CA ARG A 127 43.45 -8.83 11.78
C ARG A 127 43.60 -7.36 12.16
#